data_AF-A0A7C7QTX0-F1
#
_entry.id   AF-A0A7C7QTX0-F1
#
_cell.length_a   1.000
_cell.length_b   1.000
_cell.length_c   1.000
_cell.angle_alpha   90.00
_cell.angle_beta   90.00
_cell.angle_gamma   90.00
#
_symmetry.space_group_name_H-M   'P 1'
#
loop_
_entity.id
_entity.type
_entity.pdbx_description
1 polymer ?
#
loop_
_entity_poly.entity_id
_entity_poly.type
_entity_poly.pdbx_seq_one_letter_code
_entity_poly.pdbx_strand_id
1 'polypeptide(L)'
;MQPDDFIWLTDIVDKIKREHQVEPYEVEEVFAGRPRIFRGPKGHYPGEDVYYASGSTDAGRYLFIVYIKKRDRRALILSARDMTLKERRRFGRK
;
A
#
# COMPACT_ATOMS: atom_id res chain seq x y z
N MET A 1 -5.80 4.53 -10.06
CA MET A 1 -7.14 4.55 -9.43
C MET A 1 -6.93 4.41 -7.94
N GLN A 2 -7.19 5.46 -7.17
CA GLN A 2 -7.06 5.43 -5.70
C GLN A 2 -8.27 4.69 -5.11
N PRO A 3 -8.09 3.97 -3.97
CA PRO A 3 -9.22 3.39 -3.24
C PRO A 3 -10.07 4.50 -2.60
N ASP A 4 -11.36 4.22 -2.43
CA ASP A 4 -12.29 5.19 -1.82
C ASP A 4 -12.30 5.07 -0.28
N ASP A 5 -11.91 3.90 0.26
CA ASP A 5 -11.82 3.62 1.70
C ASP A 5 -10.88 2.40 1.94
N PHE A 6 -10.47 2.18 3.19
CA PHE A 6 -9.51 1.17 3.61
C PHE A 6 -10.14 0.11 4.52
N ILE A 7 -9.75 -1.14 4.32
CA ILE A 7 -10.10 -2.24 5.21
C ILE A 7 -8.83 -2.64 5.96
N TRP A 8 -8.87 -2.47 7.27
CA TRP A 8 -7.80 -2.82 8.19
C TRP A 8 -8.20 -4.03 9.02
N LEU A 9 -7.44 -5.12 8.88
CA LEU A 9 -7.58 -6.28 9.77
C LEU A 9 -6.61 -6.10 10.94
N THR A 10 -7.10 -6.22 12.18
CA THR A 10 -6.30 -5.98 13.39
C THR A 10 -5.00 -6.78 13.39
N ASP A 11 -5.05 -8.07 13.07
CA ASP A 11 -3.86 -8.93 13.00
C ASP A 11 -2.82 -8.45 11.98
N ILE A 12 -3.28 -7.87 10.86
CA ILE A 12 -2.41 -7.32 9.82
C ILE A 12 -1.83 -5.98 10.27
N VAL A 13 -2.63 -5.13 10.89
CA VAL A 13 -2.16 -3.85 11.45
C VAL A 13 -1.08 -4.11 12.49
N ASP A 14 -1.33 -5.01 13.43
CA ASP A 14 -0.37 -5.34 14.49
C ASP A 14 0.92 -5.94 13.91
N LYS A 15 0.80 -6.81 12.91
CA LYS A 15 1.95 -7.34 12.17
C LYS A 15 2.74 -6.23 11.48
N ILE A 16 2.08 -5.31 10.76
CA ILE A 16 2.75 -4.22 10.04
C ILE A 16 3.48 -3.31 11.04
N LYS A 17 2.83 -2.92 12.13
CA LYS A 17 3.42 -2.10 13.17
C LYS A 17 4.66 -2.77 13.77
N ARG A 18 4.55 -4.05 14.13
CA ARG A 18 5.65 -4.81 14.77
C ARG A 18 6.83 -5.03 13.83
N GLU A 19 6.59 -5.45 12.59
CA GLU A 19 7.65 -5.88 11.67
C GLU A 19 8.23 -4.73 10.84
N HIS A 20 7.46 -3.66 10.63
CA HIS A 20 7.83 -2.59 9.70
C HIS A 20 7.72 -1.18 10.29
N GLN A 21 7.20 -1.03 11.52
CA GLN A 21 7.02 0.28 12.16
C GLN A 21 6.27 1.26 11.24
N VAL A 22 5.26 0.73 10.55
CA VAL A 22 4.36 1.52 9.70
C VAL A 22 3.00 1.58 10.37
N GLU A 23 2.48 2.78 10.49
CA GLU A 23 1.15 3.04 11.04
C GLU A 23 0.09 3.17 9.93
N PRO A 24 -1.19 2.84 10.21
CA PRO A 24 -2.27 2.95 9.22
C PRO A 24 -2.36 4.33 8.56
N TYR A 25 -2.19 5.41 9.34
CA TYR A 25 -2.27 6.77 8.82
C TYR A 25 -1.18 7.07 7.77
N GLU A 26 0.01 6.46 7.88
CA GLU A 26 1.09 6.66 6.89
C GLU A 26 0.73 6.02 5.54
N VAL A 27 0.00 4.90 5.57
CA VAL A 27 -0.53 4.27 4.36
C VAL A 27 -1.60 5.17 3.73
N GLU A 28 -2.50 5.72 4.55
CA GLU A 28 -3.54 6.64 4.09
C GLU A 28 -2.95 7.92 3.48
N GLU A 29 -1.93 8.51 4.10
CA GLU A 29 -1.17 9.65 3.55
C GLU A 29 -0.59 9.34 2.16
N VAL A 30 0.04 8.17 2.00
CA VAL A 30 0.60 7.74 0.70
C VAL A 30 -0.49 7.66 -0.37
N PHE A 31 -1.69 7.21 -0.02
CA PHE A 31 -2.81 7.16 -0.96
C PHE A 31 -3.42 8.53 -1.25
N ALA A 32 -3.54 9.39 -0.24
CA ALA A 32 -4.08 10.76 -0.34
C ALA A 32 -3.23 11.67 -1.25
N GLY A 33 -1.92 11.41 -1.33
CA GLY A 33 -1.03 12.05 -2.28
C GLY A 33 -1.26 11.57 -3.72
N ARG A 34 -0.20 11.06 -4.34
CA ARG A 34 -0.24 10.50 -5.71
C ARG A 34 0.63 9.25 -5.78
N PRO A 35 0.18 8.11 -5.23
CA PRO A 35 0.97 6.91 -5.26
C PRO A 35 1.07 6.38 -6.69
N ARG A 36 2.21 5.76 -7.00
CA ARG A 36 2.35 4.92 -8.20
C ARG A 36 1.75 3.56 -7.89
N ILE A 37 0.64 3.26 -8.57
CA ILE A 37 -0.10 2.00 -8.43
C ILE A 37 0.18 1.11 -9.63
N PHE A 38 0.48 -0.15 -9.39
CA PHE A 38 0.65 -1.15 -10.44
C PHE A 38 0.03 -2.48 -10.03
N ARG A 39 -0.43 -3.23 -11.03
CA ARG A 39 -1.09 -4.51 -10.83
C ARG A 39 -0.06 -5.55 -10.42
N GLY A 40 -0.35 -6.27 -9.34
CA GLY A 40 0.43 -7.40 -8.87
C GLY A 40 -0.07 -8.72 -9.45
N PRO A 41 0.18 -9.85 -8.76
CA PRO A 41 -0.32 -11.16 -9.18
C PRO A 41 -1.85 -11.22 -9.15
N LYS A 42 -2.43 -12.13 -9.94
CA LYS A 42 -3.87 -12.43 -9.86
C LYS A 42 -4.18 -12.89 -8.44
N GLY A 43 -5.22 -12.31 -7.84
CA GLY A 43 -5.70 -12.76 -6.54
C GLY A 43 -6.46 -14.08 -6.65
N HIS A 44 -6.76 -14.68 -5.49
CA HIS A 44 -7.46 -15.96 -5.41
C HIS A 44 -8.91 -15.89 -5.92
N TYR A 45 -9.56 -14.72 -5.85
CA TYR A 45 -10.95 -14.53 -6.24
C TYR A 45 -11.09 -13.66 -7.50
N PRO A 46 -11.98 -14.02 -8.46
CA PRO A 46 -12.25 -13.20 -9.63
C PRO A 46 -12.71 -11.79 -9.23
N GLY A 47 -11.98 -10.77 -9.70
CA GLY A 47 -12.26 -9.36 -9.40
C GLY A 47 -11.66 -8.84 -8.10
N GLU A 48 -10.88 -9.64 -7.38
CA GLU A 48 -10.08 -9.24 -6.23
C GLU A 48 -8.59 -9.44 -6.53
N ASP A 49 -8.03 -8.58 -7.36
CA ASP A 49 -6.62 -8.65 -7.70
C ASP A 49 -5.73 -7.99 -6.64
N VAL A 50 -4.49 -8.48 -6.53
CA VAL A 50 -3.46 -7.85 -5.72
C VAL A 50 -2.90 -6.64 -6.49
N TYR A 51 -2.77 -5.53 -5.78
CA TYR A 51 -2.15 -4.31 -6.27
C TYR A 51 -1.00 -3.91 -5.35
N TYR A 52 -0.06 -3.20 -5.95
CA TYR A 52 1.04 -2.57 -5.26
C TYR A 52 0.90 -1.06 -5.40
N ALA A 53 1.10 -0.36 -4.29
CA ALA A 53 1.22 1.09 -4.26
C ALA A 53 2.60 1.48 -3.73
N SER A 54 3.15 2.53 -4.31
CA SER A 54 4.43 3.12 -3.91
C SER A 54 4.26 4.62 -3.83
N GLY A 55 4.65 5.23 -2.73
CA GLY A 55 4.58 6.68 -2.58
C GLY A 55 5.38 7.16 -1.38
N SER A 56 5.28 8.46 -1.11
CA SER A 56 5.91 9.07 0.05
C SER A 56 4.86 9.61 1.02
N THR A 57 5.17 9.55 2.31
CA THR A 57 4.42 10.23 3.37
C THR A 57 4.83 11.69 3.45
N ASP A 58 4.08 12.50 4.20
CA ASP A 58 4.42 13.92 4.41
C ASP A 58 5.69 14.07 5.26
N ALA A 59 5.96 13.08 6.12
CA ALA A 59 7.20 12.97 6.88
C ALA A 59 8.42 12.54 6.02
N GLY A 60 8.25 12.32 4.71
CA GLY A 60 9.34 11.98 3.79
C GLY A 60 9.77 10.51 3.80
N ARG A 61 8.99 9.62 4.43
CA ARG A 61 9.19 8.16 4.29
C ARG A 61 8.67 7.71 2.93
N TYR A 62 9.26 6.66 2.38
CA TYR A 62 8.83 6.07 1.11
C TYR A 62 8.29 4.68 1.39
N LEU A 63 7.01 4.46 1.18
CA LEU A 63 6.36 3.19 1.51
C LEU A 63 6.01 2.38 0.27
N PHE A 64 6.23 1.07 0.38
CA PHE A 64 5.71 0.06 -0.53
C PHE A 64 4.55 -0.66 0.17
N ILE A 65 3.38 -0.63 -0.46
CA ILE A 65 2.12 -1.12 0.10
C ILE A 65 1.56 -2.21 -0.81
N VAL A 66 1.15 -3.32 -0.22
CA VAL A 66 0.46 -4.42 -0.87
C VAL A 66 -0.98 -4.44 -0.41
N TYR A 67 -1.92 -4.43 -1.34
CA TYR A 67 -3.34 -4.44 -1.02
C TYR A 67 -4.15 -5.22 -2.05
N ILE A 68 -5.32 -5.72 -1.64
CA ILE A 68 -6.32 -6.26 -2.55
C ILE A 68 -7.33 -5.16 -2.85
N LYS A 69 -7.60 -4.96 -4.14
CA LYS A 69 -8.69 -4.09 -4.55
C LYS A 69 -10.00 -4.89 -4.48
N LYS A 70 -10.91 -4.45 -3.61
CA LYS A 70 -12.26 -5.00 -3.53
C LYS A 70 -13.15 -4.40 -4.63
N ARG A 71 -14.26 -5.10 -4.95
CA ARG A 71 -15.18 -4.70 -6.03
C ARG A 71 -15.86 -3.35 -5.76
N ASP A 72 -16.07 -3.04 -4.49
CA ASP A 72 -16.60 -1.77 -3.97
C ASP A 72 -15.55 -0.65 -3.87
N ARG A 73 -14.38 -0.82 -4.53
CA ARG A 73 -13.28 0.14 -4.59
C ARG A 73 -12.55 0.38 -3.27
N ARG A 74 -12.80 -0.44 -2.24
CA ARG A 74 -12.00 -0.42 -1.01
C ARG A 74 -10.66 -1.13 -1.19
N ALA A 75 -9.66 -0.71 -0.44
CA ALA A 75 -8.36 -1.37 -0.37
C ALA A 75 -8.24 -2.19 0.92
N LEU A 76 -8.17 -3.51 0.79
CA LEU A 76 -7.77 -4.38 1.90
C LEU A 76 -6.24 -4.38 1.99
N ILE A 77 -5.69 -3.75 3.02
CA ILE A 77 -4.25 -3.66 3.20
C ILE A 77 -3.73 -5.02 3.71
N LEU A 78 -2.71 -5.55 3.04
CA LEU A 78 -2.08 -6.83 3.39
C LEU A 78 -0.69 -6.64 4.01
N SER A 79 0.03 -5.61 3.58
CA SER A 79 1.36 -5.28 4.06
C SER A 79 1.72 -3.85 3.67
N ALA A 80 2.47 -3.17 4.53
CA ALA A 80 3.11 -1.90 4.23
C ALA A 80 4.51 -1.91 4.86
N ARG A 81 5.51 -1.44 4.12
CA ARG A 81 6.90 -1.35 4.60
C ARG A 81 7.63 -0.21 3.94
N ASP A 82 8.77 0.18 4.49
CA ASP A 82 9.68 1.07 3.79
C ASP A 82 10.16 0.46 2.47
N MET A 83 10.29 1.31 1.46
CA MET A 83 10.94 0.97 0.21
C MET A 83 12.42 0.69 0.42
N THR A 84 12.92 -0.34 -0.25
CA THR A 84 14.35 -0.56 -0.40
C THR A 84 14.98 0.56 -1.23
N LEU A 85 16.30 0.74 -1.13
CA LEU A 85 17.04 1.72 -1.94
C LEU A 85 16.80 1.54 -3.45
N LYS A 86 16.66 0.29 -3.92
CA LYS A 86 16.38 -0.02 -5.32
C LYS A 86 14.97 0.44 -5.72
N GLU A 87 13.97 0.17 -4.89
CA GLU A 87 12.58 0.60 -5.11
C GLU A 87 12.46 2.13 -5.07
N ARG A 88 13.11 2.80 -4.12
CA ARG A 88 13.15 4.27 -4.04
C ARG A 88 13.79 4.90 -5.28
N ARG A 89 14.90 4.35 -5.76
CA ARG A 89 15.54 4.80 -7.01
C ARG A 89 14.63 4.62 -8.22
N ARG A 90 13.87 3.51 -8.29
CA ARG A 90 12.90 3.28 -9.36
C ARG A 90 11.70 4.22 -9.25
N PHE A 91 11.24 4.51 -8.03
CA PHE A 91 10.14 5.43 -7.77
C PHE A 91 10.49 6.85 -8.22
N GLY A 92 11.68 7.35 -7.87
CA GLY A 92 12.16 8.69 -8.23
C GLY A 92 12.54 8.89 -9.70
N ARG A 93 12.62 7.81 -10.50
CA ARG A 93 12.76 7.90 -11.96
C ARG A 93 11.38 8.11 -12.57
N LYS A 94 11.16 9.33 -13.05
CA LYS A 94 9.95 9.79 -13.73
C LYS A 94 9.99 9.41 -15.19
#